data_AF-A0A957EM94-F1
#
_entry.id   AF-A0A957EM94-F1
#
_cell.length_a   1.000
_cell.length_b   1.000
_cell.length_c   1.000
_cell.angle_alpha   90.00
_cell.angle_beta   90.00
_cell.angle_gamma   90.00
#
_symmetry.space_group_name_H-M   'P 1'
#
loop_
_entity.id
_entity.type
_entity.pdbx_description
1 polymer ?
#
loop_
_entity_poly.entity_id
_entity_poly.type
_entity_poly.pdbx_seq_one_letter_code
_entity_poly.pdbx_strand_id
1 'polypeptide(L)'
;APVASPLIATLMFGNLLRESGVVERLSQAAQNEIANVTTIFLGLAIGSTMTGEAFMRTDTLLILGIGLLAFILDTVGGVLFGKLLYVLSGRRFNPLIGAAGISAFPMSARIVQRVGQEYDFENFLLMHAMGANTAGQLGSVIAGSVVLTLLLQMN
;
A
#
# COMPACT_ATOMS: atom_id res chain seq x y z
N ALA A 1 -16.00 -9.56 11.12
CA ALA A 1 -14.80 -9.07 11.84
C ALA A 1 -14.54 -9.94 13.07
N PRO A 2 -13.81 -11.05 12.88
CA PRO A 2 -12.62 -11.31 13.70
C PRO A 2 -11.37 -11.72 12.88
N VAL A 3 -11.53 -11.95 11.56
CA VAL A 3 -10.47 -12.44 10.65
C VAL A 3 -9.48 -11.34 10.24
N ALA A 4 -9.92 -10.07 10.20
CA ALA A 4 -9.10 -8.89 9.90
C ALA A 4 -8.17 -8.47 11.05
N SER A 5 -8.50 -8.90 12.27
CA SER A 5 -7.89 -8.41 13.50
C SER A 5 -6.37 -8.62 13.56
N PRO A 6 -5.79 -9.74 13.10
CA PRO A 6 -4.34 -9.95 13.18
C PRO A 6 -3.54 -8.96 12.32
N LEU A 7 -4.02 -8.63 11.11
CA LEU A 7 -3.30 -7.73 10.20
C LEU A 7 -3.34 -6.28 10.69
N ILE A 8 -4.53 -5.80 11.07
CA ILE A 8 -4.70 -4.43 11.57
C ILE A 8 -4.01 -4.28 12.94
N ALA A 9 -4.10 -5.28 13.82
CA ALA A 9 -3.49 -5.22 15.15
C ALA A 9 -1.95 -5.15 15.10
N THR A 10 -1.32 -5.94 14.23
CA THR A 10 0.16 -5.92 14.10
C THR A 10 0.65 -4.59 13.52
N LEU A 11 -0.07 -4.02 12.55
CA LEU A 11 0.23 -2.70 12.00
C LEU A 11 0.05 -1.58 13.04
N MET A 12 -1.06 -1.60 13.79
CA MET A 12 -1.32 -0.62 14.86
C MET A 12 -0.36 -0.77 16.04
N PHE A 13 0.08 -2.00 16.35
CA PHE A 13 1.11 -2.25 17.35
C PHE A 13 2.45 -1.64 16.93
N GLY A 14 2.87 -1.80 15.68
CA GLY A 14 4.05 -1.12 15.15
C GLY A 14 3.93 0.41 15.25
N ASN A 15 2.76 0.96 14.95
CA ASN A 15 2.49 2.39 15.13
C ASN A 15 2.59 2.82 16.60
N LEU A 16 2.05 2.03 17.53
CA LEU A 16 2.14 2.29 18.97
C LEU A 16 3.59 2.26 19.48
N LEU A 17 4.40 1.29 19.04
CA LEU A 17 5.82 1.23 19.40
C LEU A 17 6.56 2.51 18.96
N ARG A 18 6.23 3.03 17.78
CA ARG A 18 6.82 4.26 17.25
C ARG A 18 6.35 5.51 17.99
N GLU A 19 5.04 5.68 18.16
CA GLU A 19 4.44 6.91 18.67
C GLU A 19 4.43 7.00 20.21
N SER A 20 4.61 5.88 20.93
CA SER A 20 4.62 5.89 22.39
C SER A 20 5.86 6.57 23.00
N GLY A 21 6.97 6.68 22.27
CA GLY A 21 8.20 7.36 22.69
C GLY A 21 8.95 6.73 23.88
N VAL A 22 8.38 5.74 24.58
CA VAL A 22 8.94 5.13 25.79
C VAL A 22 9.61 3.77 25.54
N VAL A 23 9.47 3.22 24.33
CA VAL A 23 10.03 1.91 23.93
C VAL A 23 10.97 2.02 22.73
N GLU A 24 11.85 3.02 22.71
CA GLU A 24 12.75 3.30 21.58
C GLU A 24 13.55 2.07 21.13
N ARG A 25 14.11 1.30 22.06
CA ARG A 25 14.84 0.06 21.74
C ARG A 25 14.00 -0.96 20.98
N LEU A 26 12.72 -1.12 21.35
CA LEU A 26 11.80 -2.03 20.67
C LEU A 26 11.38 -1.48 19.30
N SER A 27 11.12 -0.18 19.22
CA SER A 27 10.77 0.51 17.98
C SER A 27 11.89 0.42 16.94
N GLN A 28 13.14 0.64 17.33
CA GLN A 28 14.31 0.51 16.46
C GLN A 28 14.53 -0.95 16.03
N ALA A 29 14.45 -1.89 16.97
CA ALA A 29 14.57 -3.32 16.67
C ALA A 29 13.51 -3.81 15.67
N ALA A 30 12.26 -3.35 15.82
CA ALA A 30 11.16 -3.69 14.94
C ALA A 30 11.34 -3.15 13.50
N GLN A 31 11.82 -1.91 13.37
CA GLN A 31 11.98 -1.24 12.06
C GLN A 31 13.21 -1.71 11.28
N ASN A 32 14.27 -2.18 11.96
CA ASN A 32 15.53 -2.54 11.31
C ASN A 32 15.77 -4.05 11.38
N GLU A 33 16.28 -4.57 12.50
CA GLU A 33 16.80 -5.93 12.61
C GLU A 33 15.71 -6.98 12.37
N ILE A 34 14.56 -6.84 13.05
CA ILE A 34 13.45 -7.79 12.93
C ILE A 34 12.86 -7.74 11.52
N ALA A 35 12.66 -6.54 10.96
CA ALA A 35 12.16 -6.36 9.60
C ALA A 35 13.11 -6.98 8.56
N ASN A 36 14.42 -6.75 8.68
CA ASN A 36 15.43 -7.28 7.78
C ASN A 36 15.50 -8.81 7.84
N VAL A 37 15.55 -9.39 9.04
CA VAL A 37 15.60 -10.85 9.23
C VAL A 37 14.32 -11.51 8.71
N THR A 38 13.16 -10.95 9.05
CA THR A 38 11.86 -11.47 8.58
C THR A 38 11.74 -11.39 7.06
N THR A 39 12.23 -10.31 6.45
CA THR A 39 12.22 -10.14 4.98
C THR A 39 13.09 -11.19 4.30
N ILE A 40 14.26 -11.49 4.84
CA ILE A 40 15.13 -12.56 4.31
C ILE A 40 14.40 -13.90 4.37
N PHE A 41 13.85 -14.27 5.53
CA PHE A 41 13.15 -15.56 5.67
C PHE A 41 11.89 -15.64 4.81
N LEU A 42 11.12 -14.55 4.70
CA LEU A 42 9.97 -14.47 3.81
C LEU A 42 10.38 -14.64 2.35
N GLY A 43 11.46 -13.98 1.93
CA GLY A 43 12.03 -14.12 0.59
C GLY A 43 12.47 -15.55 0.28
N LEU A 44 13.16 -16.21 1.21
CA LEU A 44 13.54 -17.62 1.07
C LEU A 44 12.32 -18.54 1.03
N ALA A 45 11.30 -18.31 1.86
CA ALA A 45 10.09 -19.11 1.89
C ALA A 45 9.29 -18.98 0.60
N ILE A 46 9.11 -17.77 0.08
CA ILE A 46 8.44 -17.55 -1.21
C ILE A 46 9.28 -18.18 -2.33
N GLY A 47 10.58 -17.87 -2.37
CA GLY A 47 11.50 -18.38 -3.40
C GLY A 47 11.60 -19.90 -3.46
N SER A 48 11.55 -20.58 -2.31
CA SER A 48 11.60 -22.05 -2.27
C SER A 48 10.35 -22.72 -2.83
N THR A 49 9.21 -22.00 -2.84
CA THR A 49 7.96 -22.50 -3.44
C THR A 49 7.85 -22.21 -4.95
N MET A 50 8.72 -21.36 -5.51
CA MET A 50 8.75 -21.03 -6.94
C MET A 50 9.55 -22.05 -7.75
N THR A 51 9.07 -23.29 -7.82
CA THR A 51 9.67 -24.30 -8.71
C THR A 51 9.48 -23.92 -10.18
N GLY A 52 10.42 -24.31 -11.06
CA GLY A 52 10.36 -23.95 -12.48
C GLY A 52 9.05 -24.39 -13.16
N GLU A 53 8.53 -25.56 -12.78
CA GLU A 53 7.25 -26.08 -13.27
C GLU A 53 6.04 -25.26 -12.77
N ALA A 54 6.08 -24.76 -11.54
CA ALA A 54 5.02 -23.89 -11.02
C ALA A 54 5.07 -22.49 -11.64
N PHE A 55 6.27 -21.98 -11.93
CA PHE A 55 6.45 -20.65 -12.51
C PHE A 55 6.12 -20.59 -14.00
N MET A 56 6.54 -21.58 -14.79
CA MET A 56 6.35 -21.63 -16.25
C MET A 56 4.93 -22.11 -16.64
N ARG A 57 3.91 -21.58 -15.96
CA ARG A 57 2.49 -21.84 -16.25
C ARG A 57 1.86 -20.62 -16.88
N THR A 58 0.92 -20.85 -17.80
CA THR A 58 0.09 -19.78 -18.38
C THR A 58 -0.66 -19.00 -17.29
N ASP A 59 -1.03 -19.68 -16.19
CA ASP A 59 -1.64 -19.06 -15.01
C ASP A 59 -0.76 -17.96 -14.41
N THR A 60 0.55 -18.18 -14.32
CA THR A 60 1.51 -17.18 -13.80
C THR A 60 1.58 -15.95 -14.70
N LEU A 61 1.59 -16.15 -16.02
CA LEU A 61 1.54 -15.05 -16.99
C LEU A 61 0.25 -14.24 -16.86
N LEU A 62 -0.87 -14.93 -16.65
CA LEU A 62 -2.18 -14.30 -16.46
C LEU A 62 -2.25 -13.51 -15.14
N ILE A 63 -1.68 -14.03 -14.05
CA ILE A 63 -1.55 -13.31 -12.78
C ILE A 63 -0.74 -12.01 -12.97
N LEU A 64 0.39 -12.07 -13.68
CA LEU A 64 1.20 -10.88 -13.97
C LEU A 64 0.42 -9.85 -14.80
N GLY A 65 -0.30 -10.31 -15.83
CA GLY A 65 -1.13 -9.45 -16.68
C GLY A 65 -2.27 -8.77 -15.92
N ILE A 66 -3.01 -9.54 -15.09
CA ILE A 66 -4.07 -8.99 -14.24
C ILE A 66 -3.49 -8.04 -13.20
N GLY A 67 -2.32 -8.34 -12.63
CA GLY A 67 -1.63 -7.45 -11.69
C GLY A 67 -1.30 -6.09 -12.31
N LEU A 68 -0.78 -6.08 -13.54
CA LEU A 68 -0.53 -4.84 -14.28
C LEU A 68 -1.83 -4.06 -14.52
N LEU A 69 -2.88 -4.74 -14.98
CA LEU A 69 -4.19 -4.11 -15.21
C LEU A 69 -4.77 -3.54 -13.90
N ALA A 70 -4.64 -4.25 -12.78
CA ALA A 70 -5.07 -3.80 -11.47
C ALA A 70 -4.37 -2.51 -11.05
N PHE A 71 -3.04 -2.39 -11.24
CA PHE A 71 -2.31 -1.14 -10.96
C PHE A 71 -2.78 0.04 -11.82
N ILE A 72 -3.09 -0.20 -13.10
CA ILE A 72 -3.63 0.83 -13.99
C ILE A 72 -5.00 1.29 -13.49
N LEU A 73 -5.89 0.35 -13.17
CA LEU A 73 -7.23 0.65 -12.66
C LEU A 73 -7.19 1.35 -11.30
N ASP A 74 -6.27 0.98 -10.43
CA ASP A 74 -6.06 1.64 -9.13
C ASP A 74 -5.63 3.10 -9.32
N THR A 75 -4.68 3.36 -10.22
CA THR A 75 -4.24 4.72 -10.56
C THR A 75 -5.38 5.55 -11.16
N VAL A 76 -6.09 4.99 -12.14
CA VAL A 76 -7.22 5.67 -12.80
C VAL A 76 -8.33 5.94 -11.79
N GLY A 77 -8.70 4.96 -10.98
CA GLY A 77 -9.69 5.08 -9.92
C GLY A 77 -9.32 6.14 -8.90
N GLY A 78 -8.06 6.14 -8.43
CA GLY A 78 -7.53 7.15 -7.51
C GLY A 78 -7.59 8.57 -8.07
N VAL A 79 -7.19 8.77 -9.34
CA VAL A 79 -7.28 10.09 -10.00
C VAL A 79 -8.73 10.51 -10.22
N LEU A 80 -9.62 9.60 -10.64
CA LEU A 80 -11.04 9.90 -10.82
C LEU A 80 -11.69 10.30 -9.49
N PHE A 81 -11.37 9.59 -8.41
CA PHE A 81 -11.81 9.97 -7.07
C PHE A 81 -11.21 11.31 -6.63
N GLY A 82 -9.95 11.58 -6.94
CA GLY A 82 -9.33 12.89 -6.73
C GLY A 82 -10.04 14.02 -7.48
N LYS A 83 -10.49 13.78 -8.72
CA LYS A 83 -11.31 14.73 -9.50
C LYS A 83 -12.69 14.94 -8.88
N LEU A 84 -13.32 13.89 -8.36
CA LEU A 84 -14.57 14.01 -7.63
C LEU A 84 -14.39 14.90 -6.39
N LEU A 85 -13.34 14.67 -5.59
CA LEU A 85 -12.99 15.51 -4.44
C LEU A 85 -12.68 16.95 -4.83
N TYR A 86 -12.06 17.18 -5.99
CA TYR A 86 -11.84 18.53 -6.52
C TYR A 86 -13.17 19.26 -6.73
N VAL A 87 -14.18 18.60 -7.34
CA VAL A 87 -15.50 19.22 -7.53
C VAL A 87 -16.21 19.44 -6.19
N LEU A 88 -16.24 18.43 -5.31
CA LEU A 88 -16.94 18.51 -4.01
C LEU A 88 -16.32 19.54 -3.06
N SER A 89 -15.01 19.75 -3.12
CA SER A 89 -14.30 20.72 -2.27
C SER A 89 -14.41 22.16 -2.74
N GLY A 90 -15.13 22.42 -3.83
CA GLY A 90 -15.18 23.74 -4.46
C GLY A 90 -13.86 24.09 -5.17
N ARG A 91 -13.24 23.12 -5.84
CA ARG A 91 -12.00 23.23 -6.62
C ARG A 91 -10.72 23.49 -5.80
N ARG A 92 -10.66 22.99 -4.57
CA ARG A 92 -9.50 23.17 -3.67
C ARG A 92 -8.56 21.96 -3.59
N PHE A 93 -9.07 20.75 -3.85
CA PHE A 93 -8.29 19.51 -3.73
C PHE A 93 -7.48 19.20 -5.00
N ASN A 94 -6.15 19.02 -4.92
CA ASN A 94 -5.36 18.64 -6.08
C ASN A 94 -5.62 17.18 -6.50
N PRO A 95 -6.18 16.90 -7.69
CA PRO A 95 -6.49 15.53 -8.13
C PRO A 95 -5.27 14.60 -8.21
N LEU A 96 -4.05 15.14 -8.37
CA LEU A 96 -2.82 14.34 -8.38
C LEU A 96 -2.60 13.58 -7.06
N ILE A 97 -3.08 14.11 -5.93
CA ILE A 97 -3.03 13.42 -4.64
C ILE A 97 -3.85 12.12 -4.67
N GLY A 98 -4.89 12.06 -5.49
CA GLY A 98 -5.68 10.84 -5.69
C GLY A 98 -4.86 9.67 -6.25
N ALA A 99 -3.88 9.94 -7.13
CA ALA A 99 -2.96 8.91 -7.64
C ALA A 99 -2.02 8.36 -6.56
N ALA A 100 -1.77 9.13 -5.48
CA ALA A 100 -0.94 8.67 -4.37
C ALA A 100 -1.64 7.61 -3.51
N GLY A 101 -2.94 7.35 -3.71
CA GLY A 101 -3.72 6.36 -2.96
C GLY A 101 -3.28 4.90 -3.15
N ILE A 102 -2.42 4.62 -4.13
CA ILE A 102 -1.83 3.29 -4.34
C ILE A 102 -0.95 2.92 -3.14
N SER A 103 -1.02 1.67 -2.67
CA SER A 103 -0.29 1.19 -1.48
C SER A 103 1.23 1.01 -1.67
N ALA A 104 1.87 1.76 -2.56
CA ALA A 104 3.30 1.71 -2.88
C ALA A 104 4.09 2.78 -2.10
N PHE A 105 4.30 2.57 -0.80
CA PHE A 105 4.97 3.54 0.08
C PHE A 105 6.50 3.47 -0.02
N PRO A 106 7.22 4.61 0.05
CA PRO A 106 6.74 6.00 -0.10
C PRO A 106 6.72 6.45 -1.57
N MET A 107 6.88 5.52 -2.52
CA MET A 107 7.17 5.83 -3.92
C MET A 107 6.00 6.46 -4.67
N SER A 108 4.74 6.07 -4.41
CA SER A 108 3.58 6.68 -5.09
C SER A 108 3.49 8.18 -4.80
N ALA A 109 3.65 8.56 -3.53
CA ALA A 109 3.70 9.97 -3.13
C ALA A 109 4.88 10.73 -3.77
N ARG A 110 6.06 10.09 -3.92
CA ARG A 110 7.22 10.68 -4.62
C ARG A 110 6.98 10.86 -6.11
N ILE A 111 6.29 9.93 -6.77
CA ILE A 111 5.92 10.06 -8.18
C ILE A 111 4.94 11.21 -8.35
N VAL A 112 3.93 11.32 -7.48
CA VAL A 112 2.99 12.46 -7.48
C VAL A 112 3.71 13.80 -7.26
N GLN A 113 4.67 13.86 -6.34
CA GLN A 113 5.52 15.05 -6.17
C GLN A 113 6.28 15.40 -7.46
N ARG A 114 6.94 14.41 -8.07
CA ARG A 114 7.70 14.60 -9.31
C ARG A 114 6.81 15.11 -10.44
N VAL A 115 5.68 14.46 -10.67
CA VAL A 115 4.71 14.87 -11.70
C VAL A 115 4.15 16.26 -11.40
N GLY A 116 3.85 16.58 -10.14
CA GLY A 116 3.42 17.92 -9.74
C GLY A 116 4.46 19.00 -10.08
N GLN A 117 5.74 18.71 -9.83
CA GLN A 117 6.85 19.62 -10.16
C GLN A 117 7.09 19.78 -11.66
N GLU A 118 6.64 18.85 -12.50
CA GLU A 118 6.67 19.03 -13.96
C GLU A 118 5.67 20.12 -14.42
N TYR A 119 4.61 20.38 -13.65
CA TYR A 119 3.64 21.45 -13.93
C TYR A 119 3.97 22.75 -13.19
N ASP A 120 4.41 22.67 -11.94
CA ASP A 120 4.75 23.82 -11.09
C ASP A 120 5.82 23.45 -10.05
N PHE A 121 7.00 24.05 -10.18
CA PHE A 121 8.14 23.78 -9.30
C PHE A 121 7.94 24.23 -7.85
N GLU A 122 7.02 25.17 -7.59
CA GLU A 122 6.68 25.64 -6.24
C GLU A 122 5.57 24.81 -5.58
N ASN A 123 4.97 23.86 -6.31
CA ASN A 123 3.88 23.01 -5.82
C ASN A 123 4.41 21.76 -5.12
N PHE A 124 4.53 21.83 -3.79
CA PHE A 124 5.00 20.74 -2.94
C PHE A 124 3.86 19.84 -2.45
N LEU A 125 3.66 18.72 -3.15
CA LEU A 125 2.61 17.73 -2.90
C LEU A 125 3.04 16.60 -1.95
N LEU A 126 4.33 16.35 -1.76
CA LEU A 126 4.83 15.16 -1.05
C LEU A 126 4.17 14.97 0.31
N MET A 127 4.15 15.99 1.16
CA MET A 127 3.59 15.90 2.51
C MET A 127 2.09 15.58 2.51
N HIS A 128 1.33 16.13 1.55
CA HIS A 128 -0.10 15.84 1.40
C HIS A 128 -0.34 14.45 0.79
N ALA A 129 0.46 14.08 -0.21
CA ALA A 129 0.37 12.79 -0.91
C ALA A 129 0.73 11.60 0.00
N MET A 130 1.62 11.79 0.98
CA MET A 130 1.95 10.76 1.97
C MET A 130 0.74 10.34 2.82
N GLY A 131 -0.19 11.27 3.09
CA GLY A 131 -1.45 10.94 3.77
C GLY A 131 -2.32 9.99 2.93
N ALA A 132 -2.52 10.30 1.65
CA ALA A 132 -3.24 9.43 0.72
C ALA A 132 -2.57 8.06 0.55
N ASN A 133 -1.24 8.02 0.44
CA ASN A 133 -0.47 6.77 0.32
C ASN A 133 -0.60 5.89 1.58
N THR A 134 -0.62 6.51 2.76
CA THR A 134 -0.80 5.78 4.03
C THR A 134 -2.22 5.23 4.15
N ALA A 135 -3.23 6.01 3.74
CA ALA A 135 -4.61 5.56 3.66
C ALA A 135 -4.76 4.37 2.68
N GLY A 136 -4.05 4.40 1.55
CA GLY A 136 -3.95 3.31 0.59
C GLY A 136 -3.49 1.99 1.20
N GLN A 137 -2.40 2.01 1.98
CA GLN A 137 -1.90 0.82 2.67
C GLN A 137 -2.93 0.24 3.65
N LEU A 138 -3.58 1.09 4.44
CA LEU A 138 -4.64 0.66 5.35
C LEU A 138 -5.84 0.08 4.58
N GLY A 139 -6.24 0.73 3.48
CA GLY A 139 -7.32 0.27 2.61
C GLY A 139 -7.06 -1.13 2.05
N SER A 140 -5.84 -1.40 1.58
CA SER A 140 -5.45 -2.73 1.08
C SER A 140 -5.53 -3.82 2.16
N VAL A 141 -5.11 -3.51 3.40
CA VAL A 141 -5.22 -4.45 4.52
C VAL A 141 -6.69 -4.76 4.83
N ILE A 142 -7.56 -3.75 4.83
CA ILE A 142 -9.01 -3.92 5.06
C ILE A 142 -9.62 -4.74 3.94
N ALA A 143 -9.34 -4.42 2.68
CA ALA A 143 -9.87 -5.13 1.53
C ALA A 143 -9.44 -6.61 1.53
N GLY A 144 -8.16 -6.90 1.76
CA GLY A 144 -7.65 -8.27 1.87
C GLY A 144 -8.30 -9.04 3.01
N SER A 145 -8.56 -8.37 4.14
CA SER A 145 -9.25 -8.97 5.28
C SER A 145 -10.72 -9.30 5.00
N VAL A 146 -11.41 -8.44 4.26
CA VAL A 146 -12.80 -8.70 3.81
C VAL A 146 -12.83 -9.90 2.88
N VAL A 147 -11.92 -9.96 1.90
CA VAL A 147 -11.79 -11.12 0.98
C VAL A 147 -11.53 -12.41 1.76
N LEU A 148 -10.60 -12.40 2.72
CA LEU A 148 -10.31 -13.58 3.54
C LEU A 148 -11.52 -14.02 4.36
N THR A 149 -12.28 -13.07 4.92
CA THR A 149 -13.51 -13.37 5.66
C THR A 149 -14.55 -14.03 4.76
N LEU A 150 -14.75 -13.49 3.55
CA LEU A 150 -15.71 -14.03 2.59
C LEU A 150 -15.31 -15.44 2.14
N LEU A 151 -14.03 -15.68 1.86
CA LEU A 151 -13.55 -17.01 1.48
C LEU A 151 -13.72 -18.05 2.61
N LEU A 152 -13.42 -17.67 3.85
CA LEU A 152 -13.60 -18.55 5.01
C LEU A 152 -15.08 -18.84 5.33
N GLN A 153 -16.01 -17.99 4.90
CA GLN A 153 -17.46 -18.23 5.03
C GLN A 153 -18.02 -19.09 3.90
N MET A 154 -17.31 -19.21 2.77
CA MET A 154 -17.73 -20.01 1.62
C MET A 154 -17.29 -21.48 1.70
N ASN A 155 -16.39 -21.82 2.65
CA ASN A 155 -16.01 -23.18 3.02
C ASN A 155 -16.72 -23.63 4.28
#